data_AF-A0A819Z0X5-F1
#
_entry.id   AF-A0A819Z0X5-F1
#
_cell.length_a   1.000
_cell.length_b   1.000
_cell.length_c   1.000
_cell.angle_alpha   90.00
_cell.angle_beta   90.00
_cell.angle_gamma   90.00
#
_symmetry.space_group_name_H-M   'P 1'
#
loop_
_entity.id
_entity.type
_entity.pdbx_description
1 polymer ?
#
loop_
_entity_poly.entity_id
_entity_poly.type
_entity_poly.pdbx_seq_one_letter_code
_entity_poly.pdbx_strand_id
1 'polypeptide(L)'
;MSSLPTITPTPPLSVPVTNSFSLTIADINSYRKNGYHIIPNLLSPSQLEQWRTIVFSAVNDRAERNGKLIGKIAAELEGIDLVRIWHNQALIKESFANPTAWHLDVPYWSFTSLHAISVWIALDDATLENGCLYFMPGSHK
;
A
#
# COMPACT_ATOMS: atom_id res chain seq x y z
N MET A 1 20.37 -38.56 -5.18
CA MET A 1 20.52 -37.59 -4.07
C MET A 1 20.34 -36.21 -4.67
N SER A 2 19.15 -35.60 -4.46
CA SER A 2 18.86 -34.24 -4.92
C SER A 2 19.47 -33.27 -3.90
N SER A 3 20.34 -32.37 -4.36
CA SER A 3 20.92 -31.31 -3.53
C SER A 3 19.85 -30.26 -3.22
N LEU A 4 19.65 -29.97 -1.93
CA LEU A 4 18.78 -28.89 -1.47
C LEU A 4 19.30 -27.53 -1.99
N PRO A 5 18.41 -26.60 -2.37
CA PRO A 5 18.82 -25.28 -2.83
C PRO A 5 19.45 -24.47 -1.70
N THR A 6 20.58 -23.83 -2.00
CA THR A 6 21.31 -22.96 -1.08
C THR A 6 20.48 -21.71 -0.81
N ILE A 7 20.02 -21.54 0.43
CA ILE A 7 19.35 -20.32 0.89
C ILE A 7 20.43 -19.25 1.06
N THR A 8 20.43 -18.23 0.19
CA THR A 8 21.26 -17.04 0.37
C THR A 8 20.69 -16.17 1.49
N PRO A 9 21.52 -15.65 2.40
CA PRO A 9 21.03 -14.79 3.48
C PRO A 9 20.46 -13.48 2.92
N THR A 10 19.22 -13.16 3.29
CA THR A 10 18.58 -11.88 2.98
C THR A 10 19.44 -10.73 3.50
N PRO A 11 19.76 -9.70 2.68
CA PRO A 11 20.48 -8.51 3.15
C PRO A 11 19.73 -7.81 4.28
N PRO A 12 20.44 -7.08 5.17
CA PRO A 12 19.85 -6.48 6.36
C PRO A 12 18.71 -5.51 6.03
N LEU A 13 17.57 -5.69 6.70
CA LEU A 13 16.27 -5.02 6.46
C LEU A 13 16.18 -3.58 6.98
N SER A 14 17.27 -2.94 7.37
CA SER A 14 17.23 -1.61 7.99
C SER A 14 17.74 -0.53 7.04
N VAL A 15 16.90 -0.11 6.10
CA VAL A 15 17.05 1.21 5.49
C VAL A 15 16.12 2.15 6.26
N PRO A 16 16.63 3.20 6.92
CA PRO A 16 15.77 4.17 7.57
C PRO A 16 14.80 4.77 6.54
N VAL A 17 13.54 4.93 6.91
CA VAL A 17 12.56 5.66 6.10
C VAL A 17 12.97 7.14 6.16
N THR A 18 13.78 7.59 5.20
CA THR A 18 14.39 8.93 5.20
C THR A 18 13.53 10.00 4.54
N ASN A 19 12.39 9.64 3.94
CA ASN A 19 11.53 10.63 3.30
C ASN A 19 10.62 11.27 4.34
N SER A 20 10.88 12.54 4.68
CA SER A 20 9.89 13.38 5.35
C SER A 20 8.92 13.91 4.29
N PHE A 21 7.71 13.38 4.29
CA PHE A 21 6.60 13.91 3.52
C PHE A 21 5.63 14.61 4.47
N SER A 22 5.18 15.81 4.11
CA SER A 22 4.21 16.57 4.90
C SER A 22 3.02 16.94 4.02
N LEU A 23 1.81 16.60 4.50
CA LEU A 23 0.58 16.98 3.84
C LEU A 23 0.32 18.47 3.99
N THR A 24 -0.10 19.11 2.91
CA THR A 24 -0.59 20.49 2.95
C THR A 24 -2.09 20.52 3.27
N ILE A 25 -2.59 21.69 3.68
CA ILE A 25 -4.04 21.91 3.85
C ILE A 25 -4.78 21.71 2.52
N ALA A 26 -4.15 22.01 1.38
CA ALA A 26 -4.73 21.79 0.06
C ALA A 26 -4.95 20.29 -0.22
N ASP A 27 -4.02 19.43 0.19
CA ASP A 27 -4.12 17.98 0.04
C ASP A 27 -5.28 17.42 0.86
N ILE A 28 -5.40 17.85 2.12
CA ILE A 28 -6.49 17.48 3.02
C ILE A 28 -7.84 17.93 2.44
N ASN A 29 -7.93 19.16 1.93
CA ASN A 29 -9.14 19.68 1.34
C ASN A 29 -9.51 18.94 0.05
N SER A 30 -8.52 18.58 -0.77
CA SER A 30 -8.72 17.77 -1.97
C SER A 30 -9.28 16.39 -1.61
N TYR A 31 -8.68 15.69 -0.63
CA TYR A 31 -9.19 14.41 -0.14
C TYR A 31 -10.63 14.51 0.36
N ARG A 32 -10.93 15.48 1.23
CA ARG A 32 -12.28 15.67 1.79
C ARG A 32 -13.33 15.99 0.72
N LYS A 33 -12.93 16.73 -0.32
CA LYS A 33 -13.81 17.09 -1.44
C LYS A 33 -14.08 15.89 -2.35
N ASN A 34 -13.04 15.16 -2.72
CA ASN A 34 -13.07 14.19 -3.82
C ASN A 34 -13.19 12.73 -3.36
N GLY A 35 -12.88 12.43 -2.09
CA GLY A 35 -12.87 11.06 -1.54
C GLY A 35 -11.57 10.29 -1.80
N TYR A 36 -10.63 10.88 -2.54
CA TYR A 36 -9.30 10.33 -2.80
C TYR A 36 -8.27 11.45 -2.96
N HIS A 37 -6.99 11.11 -2.82
CA HIS A 37 -5.89 12.01 -3.10
C HIS A 37 -4.67 11.21 -3.57
N ILE A 38 -3.94 11.76 -4.55
CA ILE A 38 -2.77 11.10 -5.14
C ILE A 38 -1.53 11.79 -4.60
N ILE A 39 -0.62 11.02 -3.99
CA ILE A 39 0.67 11.51 -3.52
C ILE A 39 1.74 11.02 -4.50
N PRO A 40 2.22 11.89 -5.41
CA PRO A 40 3.28 11.51 -6.34
C PRO A 40 4.60 11.35 -5.59
N ASN A 41 5.46 10.45 -6.07
CA ASN A 41 6.83 10.27 -5.57
C ASN A 41 6.92 10.01 -4.06
N LEU A 42 5.93 9.29 -3.50
CA LEU A 42 5.94 8.89 -2.09
C LEU A 42 7.23 8.10 -1.74
N LEU A 43 7.66 7.24 -2.67
CA LEU A 43 8.92 6.51 -2.61
C LEU A 43 9.93 7.12 -3.58
N SER A 44 11.19 7.25 -3.15
CA SER A 44 12.29 7.53 -4.07
C SER A 44 12.50 6.36 -5.05
N PRO A 45 13.19 6.55 -6.19
CA PRO A 45 13.44 5.46 -7.13
C PRO A 45 14.15 4.25 -6.49
N SER A 46 15.11 4.48 -5.59
CA SER A 46 15.81 3.39 -4.89
C SER A 46 14.91 2.68 -3.89
N GLN A 47 14.03 3.41 -3.19
CA GLN A 47 13.03 2.83 -2.32
C GLN A 47 12.02 2.01 -3.12
N LEU A 48 11.52 2.54 -4.23
CA LEU A 48 10.58 1.84 -5.10
C LEU A 48 11.16 0.51 -5.60
N GLU A 49 12.42 0.51 -6.05
CA GLU A 49 13.09 -0.71 -6.51
C GLU A 49 13.29 -1.75 -5.39
N GLN A 50 13.65 -1.27 -4.20
CA GLN A 50 13.74 -2.14 -3.02
C GLN A 50 12.37 -2.73 -2.66
N TRP A 51 11.30 -1.92 -2.71
CA TRP A 51 9.94 -2.35 -2.44
C TRP A 51 9.43 -3.36 -3.48
N ARG A 52 9.69 -3.12 -4.77
CA ARG A 52 9.43 -4.10 -5.84
C ARG A 52 10.11 -5.42 -5.52
N THR A 53 11.42 -5.40 -5.27
CA THR A 53 12.19 -6.61 -4.96
C THR A 53 11.59 -7.36 -3.77
N ILE A 54 11.30 -6.67 -2.68
CA ILE A 54 10.75 -7.27 -1.46
C ILE A 54 9.35 -7.81 -1.69
N VAL A 55 8.46 -7.06 -2.34
CA VAL A 55 7.06 -7.47 -2.54
C VAL A 55 6.99 -8.61 -3.55
N PHE A 56 7.72 -8.56 -4.66
CA PHE A 56 7.76 -9.68 -5.61
C PHE A 56 8.39 -10.92 -5.00
N SER A 57 9.48 -10.80 -4.24
CA SER A 57 10.02 -11.91 -3.45
C SER A 57 9.00 -12.42 -2.44
N ALA A 58 8.33 -11.56 -1.66
CA ALA A 58 7.35 -11.97 -0.66
C ALA A 58 6.08 -12.59 -1.25
N VAL A 59 5.64 -12.15 -2.44
CA VAL A 59 4.56 -12.75 -3.22
C VAL A 59 4.98 -14.16 -3.66
N ASN A 60 6.20 -14.29 -4.19
CA ASN A 60 6.76 -15.57 -4.63
C ASN A 60 7.05 -16.51 -3.45
N ASP A 61 7.38 -15.96 -2.27
CA ASP A 61 7.81 -16.69 -1.08
C ASP A 61 6.68 -16.82 -0.01
N ARG A 62 5.50 -16.25 -0.25
CA ARG A 62 4.30 -16.24 0.64
C ARG A 62 4.61 -16.14 2.16
N ALA A 63 5.43 -15.18 2.61
CA ALA A 63 5.64 -14.92 4.04
C ALA A 63 5.82 -13.42 4.41
N GLU A 64 4.84 -12.91 5.16
CA GLU A 64 4.62 -11.58 5.75
C GLU A 64 5.76 -11.07 6.66
N ARG A 65 6.25 -9.82 6.55
CA ARG A 65 7.31 -9.33 7.47
C ARG A 65 7.33 -7.89 8.04
N ASN A 66 6.43 -6.94 7.71
CA ASN A 66 6.61 -5.53 8.14
C ASN A 66 5.47 -4.87 8.97
N GLY A 67 4.43 -5.58 9.37
CA GLY A 67 3.27 -4.98 10.07
C GLY A 67 3.58 -4.28 11.41
N LYS A 68 4.67 -4.65 12.08
CA LYS A 68 5.02 -4.12 13.41
C LYS A 68 5.54 -2.67 13.41
N LEU A 69 6.30 -2.25 12.41
CA LEU A 69 6.82 -0.87 12.31
C LEU A 69 5.69 0.12 11.97
N ILE A 70 4.83 -0.26 11.03
CA ILE A 70 3.69 0.55 10.57
C ILE A 70 2.67 0.74 11.68
N GLY A 71 2.36 -0.31 12.44
CA GLY A 71 1.48 -0.20 13.61
C GLY A 71 2.06 0.71 14.71
N LYS A 72 3.39 0.69 14.91
CA LYS A 72 4.07 1.55 15.88
C LYS A 72 4.02 3.03 15.50
N ILE A 73 4.33 3.36 14.24
CA ILE A 73 4.26 4.75 13.75
C ILE A 73 2.82 5.27 13.81
N ALA A 74 1.84 4.45 13.42
CA ALA A 74 0.43 4.85 13.43
C ALA A 74 -0.11 5.09 14.86
N ALA A 75 0.36 4.33 15.86
CA ALA A 75 0.06 4.57 17.27
C ALA A 75 0.66 5.89 17.79
N GLU A 76 1.93 6.16 17.46
CA GLU A 76 2.64 7.38 17.88
C GLU A 76 2.04 8.67 17.27
N LEU A 77 1.57 8.62 16.01
CA LEU A 77 0.98 9.77 15.32
C LEU A 77 -0.41 10.16 15.85
N GLU A 78 -1.21 9.18 16.24
CA GLU A 78 -2.57 9.42 16.74
C GLU A 78 -2.60 9.70 18.26
N GLY A 79 -1.46 9.55 18.94
CA GLY A 79 -1.39 9.66 20.41
C GLY A 79 -2.21 8.58 21.11
N ILE A 80 -2.37 7.41 20.48
CA ILE A 80 -3.13 6.26 20.97
C ILE A 80 -2.20 5.06 21.17
N ASP A 81 -2.52 4.21 22.14
CA ASP A 81 -1.58 3.16 22.55
C ASP A 81 -1.35 2.07 21.49
N LEU A 82 -2.27 1.89 20.53
CA LEU A 82 -2.16 0.84 19.53
C LEU A 82 -2.99 1.12 18.26
N VAL A 83 -2.42 0.77 17.11
CA VAL A 83 -3.13 0.65 15.84
C VAL A 83 -3.09 -0.79 15.34
N ARG A 84 -4.24 -1.30 14.87
CA ARG A 84 -4.35 -2.64 14.28
C ARG A 84 -4.42 -2.54 12.76
N ILE A 85 -3.42 -3.10 12.09
CA ILE A 85 -3.49 -3.37 10.64
C ILE A 85 -4.53 -4.46 10.45
N TRP A 86 -5.64 -4.12 9.79
CA TRP A 86 -6.72 -5.08 9.55
C TRP A 86 -6.46 -5.96 8.34
N HIS A 87 -5.93 -5.39 7.26
CA HIS A 87 -5.66 -6.12 6.03
C HIS A 87 -4.47 -5.50 5.31
N ASN A 88 -3.61 -6.34 4.73
CA ASN A 88 -2.56 -5.95 3.82
C ASN A 88 -2.59 -6.92 2.64
N GLN A 89 -2.65 -6.40 1.42
CA GLN A 89 -2.81 -7.20 0.22
C GLN A 89 -1.84 -6.74 -0.85
N ALA A 90 -1.14 -7.69 -1.46
CA ALA A 90 -0.51 -7.48 -2.76
C ALA A 90 -1.54 -7.77 -3.85
N LEU A 91 -1.80 -6.79 -4.71
CA LEU A 91 -2.71 -6.90 -5.84
C LEU A 91 -1.88 -7.00 -7.12
N ILE A 92 -1.97 -8.14 -7.80
CA ILE A 92 -1.23 -8.42 -9.03
C ILE A 92 -2.25 -8.52 -10.16
N LYS A 93 -2.08 -7.68 -11.18
CA LYS A 93 -2.86 -7.75 -12.41
C LYS A 93 -1.95 -8.28 -13.51
N GLU A 94 -2.19 -9.53 -13.90
CA GLU A 94 -1.53 -10.11 -15.05
C GLU A 94 -2.05 -9.46 -16.35
N SER A 95 -1.30 -9.63 -17.43
CA SER A 95 -1.74 -9.17 -18.75
C SER A 95 -3.09 -9.81 -19.11
N PHE A 96 -4.00 -9.00 -19.65
CA PHE A 96 -5.37 -9.41 -20.01
C PHE A 96 -6.25 -9.86 -18.83
N ALA A 97 -5.86 -9.59 -17.58
CA ALA A 97 -6.71 -9.82 -16.42
C ALA A 97 -7.99 -8.99 -16.49
N ASN A 98 -9.08 -9.52 -15.90
CA ASN A 98 -10.36 -8.83 -15.87
C ASN A 98 -10.29 -7.50 -15.11
N PRO A 99 -11.03 -6.47 -15.56
CA PRO A 99 -11.14 -5.23 -14.79
C PRO A 99 -11.85 -5.47 -13.47
N THR A 100 -11.46 -4.73 -12.44
CA THR A 100 -12.20 -4.68 -11.18
C THR A 100 -13.44 -3.82 -11.37
N ALA A 101 -14.63 -4.37 -11.10
CA ALA A 101 -15.89 -3.64 -11.21
C ALA A 101 -15.95 -2.47 -10.20
N TRP A 102 -16.79 -1.47 -10.48
CA TRP A 102 -17.06 -0.38 -9.54
C TRP A 102 -17.61 -0.91 -8.22
N HIS A 103 -17.03 -0.48 -7.11
CA HIS A 103 -17.47 -0.85 -5.77
C HIS A 103 -17.01 0.16 -4.72
N LEU A 104 -17.56 0.01 -3.51
CA LEU A 104 -17.01 0.59 -2.29
C LEU A 104 -16.35 -0.55 -1.50
N ASP A 105 -15.24 -0.27 -0.81
CA ASP A 105 -14.54 -1.30 -0.05
C ASP A 105 -15.29 -1.70 1.23
N VAL A 106 -15.82 -0.71 1.98
CA VAL A 106 -16.41 -0.90 3.31
C VAL A 106 -17.49 -1.99 3.37
N PRO A 107 -18.43 -2.11 2.40
CA PRO A 107 -19.42 -3.19 2.39
C PRO A 107 -18.83 -4.61 2.37
N TYR A 108 -17.59 -4.79 1.88
CA TYR A 108 -16.91 -6.08 1.85
C TYR A 108 -16.05 -6.35 3.09
N TRP A 109 -15.93 -5.37 3.99
CA TRP A 109 -15.12 -5.50 5.20
C TRP A 109 -15.94 -6.05 6.35
N SER A 110 -15.24 -6.70 7.30
CA SER A 110 -15.86 -7.26 8.50
C SER A 110 -16.18 -6.19 9.57
N PHE A 111 -16.14 -4.91 9.21
CA PHE A 111 -16.41 -3.78 10.07
C PHE A 111 -16.97 -2.62 9.27
N THR A 112 -17.65 -1.71 9.95
CA THR A 112 -18.18 -0.48 9.34
C THR A 112 -17.58 0.71 10.07
N SER A 113 -16.92 1.59 9.34
CA SER A 113 -16.43 2.87 9.87
C SER A 113 -16.41 3.90 8.75
N LEU A 114 -16.95 5.10 9.04
CA LEU A 114 -16.87 6.26 8.14
C LEU A 114 -15.46 6.85 8.06
N HIS A 115 -14.55 6.40 8.94
CA HIS A 115 -13.17 6.84 9.01
C HIS A 115 -12.19 5.79 8.46
N ALA A 116 -12.71 4.75 7.80
CA ALA A 116 -11.86 3.72 7.21
C ALA A 116 -11.26 4.22 5.89
N ILE A 117 -9.95 3.99 5.70
CA ILE A 117 -9.17 4.52 4.57
C ILE A 117 -8.37 3.37 3.94
N SER A 118 -8.47 3.25 2.61
CA SER A 118 -7.59 2.38 1.81
C SER A 118 -6.37 3.16 1.33
N VAL A 119 -5.18 2.58 1.46
CA VAL A 119 -3.93 3.13 0.91
C VAL A 119 -3.44 2.17 -0.16
N TRP A 120 -3.27 2.68 -1.39
CA TRP A 120 -2.76 1.92 -2.51
C TRP A 120 -1.44 2.52 -2.99
N ILE A 121 -0.39 1.69 -3.04
CA ILE A 121 0.95 2.10 -3.47
C ILE A 121 1.23 1.40 -4.80
N ALA A 122 1.43 2.20 -5.85
CA ALA A 122 1.83 1.70 -7.15
C ALA A 122 3.27 1.16 -7.06
N LEU A 123 3.45 -0.13 -7.33
CA LEU A 123 4.79 -0.71 -7.48
C LEU A 123 5.26 -0.66 -8.92
N ASP A 124 4.36 -0.61 -9.89
CA ASP A 124 4.65 -0.32 -11.30
C ASP A 124 3.91 0.93 -11.75
N ASP A 125 4.29 1.47 -12.91
CA ASP A 125 3.60 2.62 -13.50
C ASP A 125 2.11 2.29 -13.63
N ALA A 126 1.23 3.13 -13.11
CA ALA A 126 -0.22 2.93 -13.16
C ALA A 126 -0.81 3.76 -14.31
N THR A 127 -1.02 3.14 -15.47
CA THR A 127 -1.54 3.78 -16.68
C THR A 127 -2.97 3.34 -16.98
N LEU A 128 -3.64 4.07 -17.87
CA LEU A 128 -5.01 3.73 -18.30
C LEU A 128 -5.06 2.35 -18.97
N GLU A 129 -3.98 1.99 -19.66
CA GLU A 129 -3.84 0.77 -20.45
C GLU A 129 -3.52 -0.46 -19.60
N ASN A 130 -2.88 -0.28 -18.42
CA ASN A 130 -2.49 -1.39 -17.55
C ASN A 130 -3.33 -1.51 -16.26
N GLY A 131 -4.47 -0.82 -16.23
CA GLY A 131 -5.49 -1.01 -15.21
C GLY A 131 -5.23 -0.23 -13.92
N CYS A 132 -4.81 1.04 -14.03
CA CYS A 132 -4.78 1.98 -12.92
C CYS A 132 -6.14 2.08 -12.20
N LEU A 133 -6.12 2.66 -10.99
CA LEU A 133 -7.35 2.94 -10.26
C LEU A 133 -8.15 4.05 -10.93
N TYR A 134 -9.47 3.91 -10.87
CA TYR A 134 -10.44 4.94 -11.22
C TYR A 134 -11.21 5.33 -9.98
N PHE A 135 -11.48 6.62 -9.83
CA PHE A 135 -12.27 7.16 -8.73
C PHE A 135 -13.42 7.98 -9.31
N MET A 136 -14.56 7.95 -8.63
CA MET A 136 -15.68 8.85 -8.89
C MET A 136 -15.65 9.97 -7.85
N PRO A 137 -15.24 11.21 -8.21
CA PRO A 137 -15.03 12.26 -7.22
C PRO A 137 -16.31 12.57 -6.42
N GLY A 138 -16.22 12.52 -5.10
CA GLY A 138 -17.30 12.85 -4.18
C GLY A 138 -18.27 11.70 -3.89
N SER A 139 -18.08 10.50 -4.45
CA SER A 139 -18.97 9.34 -4.24
C SER A 139 -18.91 8.76 -2.82
N HIS A 140 -18.04 9.28 -1.95
CA HIS A 140 -17.93 8.89 -0.54
C HIS A 140 -18.96 9.58 0.38
N LYS A 141 -19.75 10.51 -0.15
CA LYS A 141 -20.75 11.30 0.60
C LYS A 141 -22.15 10.72 0.50
#